data_AF-A0A967LVV4-F1
#
_entry.id   AF-A0A967LVV4-F1
#
_cell.length_a   1.000
_cell.length_b   1.000
_cell.length_c   1.000
_cell.angle_alpha   90.00
_cell.angle_beta   90.00
_cell.angle_gamma   90.00
#
_symmetry.space_group_name_H-M   'P 1'
#
loop_
_entity.id
_entity.type
_entity.pdbx_description
1 polymer ?
#
loop_
_entity_poly.entity_id
_entity_poly.type
_entity_poly.pdbx_seq_one_letter_code
_entity_poly.pdbx_strand_id
1 'polypeptide(L)'
;MFPKLDRRAREITALCLFGLALLLLLSLVTYNSSDPTLFTASSGQRPVQNAVGIVGANLAAILLVAVGVSAYWLPAFLLFGALGLFLPRAISRPLLLAIGCTLLVIASSGLAALYWPALQLWGEPLPG
;
A
#
# COMPACT_ATOMS: atom_id res chain seq x y z
N MET A 1 25.66 27.92 7.58
CA MET A 1 24.57 26.94 7.38
C MET A 1 25.09 25.89 6.41
N PHE A 2 25.19 24.60 6.78
CA PHE A 2 26.01 23.58 6.10
C PHE A 2 25.27 22.82 4.98
N PRO A 3 25.38 23.20 3.70
CA PRO A 3 24.59 22.62 2.58
C PRO A 3 24.87 21.14 2.30
N LYS A 4 25.95 20.56 2.86
CA LYS A 4 26.29 19.14 2.66
C LYS A 4 25.45 18.20 3.55
N LEU A 5 25.00 18.65 4.72
CA LEU A 5 24.17 17.84 5.63
C LEU A 5 22.80 17.57 5.02
N ASP A 6 22.19 18.60 4.42
CA ASP A 6 20.87 18.51 3.79
C ASP A 6 20.84 17.52 2.62
N ARG A 7 21.94 17.43 1.86
CA ARG A 7 22.06 16.45 0.77
C ARG A 7 22.13 15.02 1.30
N ARG A 8 22.95 14.76 2.32
CA ARG A 8 23.10 13.41 2.90
C ARG A 8 21.82 12.97 3.60
N ALA A 9 21.17 13.87 4.34
CA ALA A 9 19.87 13.62 4.94
C ALA A 9 18.82 13.26 3.88
N ARG A 10 18.79 13.98 2.74
CA ARG A 10 17.89 13.66 1.63
C ARG A 10 18.16 12.29 1.00
N GLU A 11 19.43 11.95 0.77
CA GLU A 11 19.84 10.64 0.23
C GLU A 11 19.40 9.50 1.17
N ILE A 12 19.63 9.64 2.48
CA ILE A 12 19.21 8.66 3.50
C ILE A 12 17.69 8.52 3.54
N THR A 13 16.98 9.65 3.60
CA THR A 13 15.50 9.66 3.60
C THR A 13 14.94 8.97 2.35
N ALA A 14 15.51 9.21 1.17
CA ALA A 14 15.10 8.57 -0.07
C ALA A 14 15.33 7.04 -0.05
N LEU A 15 16.47 6.58 0.47
CA LEU A 15 16.77 5.16 0.67
C LEU A 15 15.79 4.49 1.64
N CYS A 16 15.50 5.14 2.77
CA CYS A 16 14.54 4.64 3.75
C CYS A 16 13.13 4.54 3.16
N LEU A 17 12.68 5.59 2.44
CA LEU A 17 11.39 5.60 1.74
C LEU A 17 11.30 4.49 0.70
N PHE A 18 12.36 4.30 -0.09
CA PHE A 18 12.43 3.23 -1.08
C PHE A 18 12.34 1.84 -0.45
N GLY A 19 13.10 1.60 0.63
CA GLY A 19 13.06 0.35 1.37
C GLY A 19 11.69 0.07 1.99
N LEU A 20 11.06 1.07 2.61
CA LEU A 20 9.70 0.97 3.14
C LEU A 20 8.68 0.66 2.04
N ALA A 21 8.80 1.31 0.90
CA ALA A 21 7.91 1.08 -0.23
C ALA A 21 8.00 -0.36 -0.75
N LEU A 22 9.21 -0.90 -0.86
CA LEU A 22 9.44 -2.28 -1.25
C LEU A 22 8.90 -3.27 -0.22
N LEU A 23 9.12 -3.04 1.08
CA LEU A 23 8.58 -3.89 2.14
C LEU A 23 7.04 -3.90 2.11
N LEU A 24 6.42 -2.74 1.92
CA LEU A 24 4.97 -2.63 1.79
C LEU A 24 4.47 -3.36 0.55
N LEU A 25 5.12 -3.17 -0.61
CA LEU A 25 4.74 -3.84 -1.85
C LEU A 25 4.86 -5.35 -1.71
N LEU A 26 5.99 -5.84 -1.19
CA LEU A 26 6.21 -7.27 -0.98
C LEU A 26 5.19 -7.85 -0.01
N SER A 27 4.89 -7.12 1.07
CA SER A 27 3.86 -7.49 2.03
C SER A 27 2.47 -7.60 1.39
N LEU A 28 2.08 -6.64 0.56
CA LEU A 28 0.79 -6.63 -0.15
C LEU A 28 0.71 -7.75 -1.20
N VAL A 29 1.75 -7.91 -2.02
CA VAL A 29 1.80 -8.93 -3.09
C VAL A 29 1.83 -10.35 -2.52
N THR A 30 2.51 -10.55 -1.39
CA THR A 30 2.59 -11.87 -0.71
C THR A 30 1.55 -12.04 0.38
N TYR A 31 0.50 -11.22 0.40
CA TYR A 31 -0.60 -11.35 1.35
C TYR A 31 -1.35 -12.67 1.15
N ASN A 32 -1.53 -13.41 2.23
CA ASN A 32 -2.35 -14.61 2.25
C ASN A 32 -3.44 -14.48 3.32
N SER A 33 -4.70 -14.69 2.93
CA SER A 33 -5.84 -14.66 3.87
C SER A 33 -5.81 -15.75 4.92
N SER A 34 -4.98 -16.78 4.74
CA SER A 34 -4.75 -17.84 5.72
C SER A 34 -3.68 -17.49 6.76
N ASP A 35 -2.99 -16.35 6.62
CA ASP A 35 -2.00 -15.91 7.60
C ASP A 35 -2.68 -15.50 8.92
N PRO A 36 -2.10 -15.83 10.08
CA PRO A 36 -2.61 -15.37 11.36
C PRO A 36 -2.44 -13.85 11.44
N THR A 37 -3.55 -13.12 11.33
CA THR A 37 -3.56 -11.66 11.42
C THR A 37 -4.57 -11.22 12.47
N LEU A 38 -4.49 -9.97 12.92
CA LEU A 38 -5.41 -9.42 13.93
C LEU A 38 -6.90 -9.55 13.54
N PHE A 39 -7.20 -9.60 12.24
CA PHE A 39 -8.56 -9.72 11.72
C PHE A 39 -8.94 -11.15 11.32
N THR A 40 -7.99 -12.08 11.31
CA THR A 40 -8.22 -13.46 10.86
C THR A 40 -7.68 -14.44 11.89
N ALA A 41 -8.59 -15.08 12.60
CA ALA A 41 -8.25 -16.17 13.51
C ALA A 41 -7.84 -17.41 12.70
N SER A 42 -6.53 -17.61 12.52
CA SER A 42 -6.00 -18.89 12.05
C SER A 42 -6.24 -19.94 13.14
N SER A 43 -7.05 -20.95 12.86
CA SER A 43 -7.41 -22.04 13.79
C SER A 43 -6.29 -23.07 14.03
N GLY A 44 -5.03 -22.72 13.77
CA GLY A 44 -3.87 -23.58 14.03
C GLY A 44 -2.54 -22.86 13.91
N GLN A 45 -1.48 -23.49 14.45
CA GLN A 45 -0.08 -23.09 14.31
C GLN A 45 0.40 -23.27 12.88
N ARG A 46 -0.16 -22.51 11.93
CA ARG A 46 0.34 -22.44 10.56
C ARG A 46 1.47 -21.42 10.44
N PRO A 47 2.54 -21.74 9.69
CA PRO A 47 3.60 -20.79 9.42
C PRO A 47 3.06 -19.63 8.57
N VAL A 48 3.54 -18.41 8.86
CA VAL A 48 3.21 -17.20 8.09
C VAL A 48 3.79 -17.33 6.68
N GLN A 49 2.96 -17.09 5.66
CA GLN A 49 3.35 -17.19 4.25
C GLN A 49 3.80 -15.86 3.66
N ASN A 50 3.44 -14.72 4.28
CA ASN A 50 3.96 -13.42 3.87
C ASN A 50 5.50 -13.38 3.92
N ALA A 51 6.13 -12.92 2.85
CA ALA A 51 7.60 -12.90 2.74
C ALA A 51 8.27 -11.91 3.71
N VAL A 52 7.54 -10.90 4.19
CA VAL A 52 7.98 -9.96 5.24
C VAL A 52 7.68 -10.51 6.65
N GLY A 53 7.01 -11.66 6.74
CA GLY A 53 6.61 -12.31 7.98
C GLY A 53 5.35 -11.71 8.59
N ILE A 54 5.17 -11.94 9.90
CA ILE A 54 3.93 -11.60 10.63
C ILE A 54 3.60 -10.10 10.59
N VAL A 55 4.62 -9.25 10.62
CA VAL A 55 4.46 -7.79 10.57
C VAL A 55 3.94 -7.37 9.19
N GLY A 56 4.48 -7.97 8.12
CA GLY A 56 3.97 -7.81 6.76
C GLY A 56 2.51 -8.22 6.66
N ALA A 57 2.21 -9.47 7.04
CA ALA A 57 0.86 -10.01 6.98
C ALA A 57 -0.19 -9.09 7.66
N ASN A 58 0.13 -8.57 8.84
CA ASN A 58 -0.76 -7.64 9.54
C ASN A 58 -0.86 -6.27 8.86
N LEU A 59 0.24 -5.71 8.37
CA LEU A 59 0.23 -4.46 7.61
C LEU A 59 -0.65 -4.60 6.35
N ALA A 60 -0.41 -5.62 5.54
CA ALA A 60 -1.21 -5.89 4.35
C ALA A 60 -2.68 -6.10 4.70
N ALA A 61 -2.99 -6.85 5.76
CA ALA A 61 -4.37 -7.03 6.22
C ALA A 61 -5.04 -5.70 6.59
N ILE A 62 -4.38 -4.86 7.41
CA ILE A 62 -4.92 -3.54 7.80
C ILE A 62 -5.18 -2.68 6.56
N LEU A 63 -4.21 -2.61 5.64
CA LEU A 63 -4.33 -1.78 4.44
C LEU A 63 -5.44 -2.29 3.50
N LEU A 64 -5.53 -3.60 3.29
CA LEU A 64 -6.56 -4.21 2.45
C LEU A 64 -7.95 -4.09 3.09
N VAL A 65 -8.08 -4.21 4.41
CA VAL A 65 -9.35 -4.00 5.11
C VAL A 65 -9.78 -2.52 5.06
N ALA A 66 -8.84 -1.59 5.23
CA ALA A 66 -9.14 -0.16 5.26
C ALA A 66 -9.50 0.43 3.89
N VAL A 67 -8.81 -0.01 2.82
CA VAL A 67 -8.90 0.64 1.49
C VAL A 67 -9.04 -0.36 0.34
N GLY A 68 -9.05 -1.66 0.59
CA GLY A 68 -9.18 -2.68 -0.45
C GLY A 68 -7.98 -2.74 -1.40
N VAL A 69 -8.24 -3.10 -2.65
CA VAL A 69 -7.23 -3.17 -3.74
C VAL A 69 -6.54 -1.82 -3.97
N SER A 70 -7.16 -0.71 -3.56
CA SER A 70 -6.54 0.60 -3.65
C SER A 70 -5.29 0.74 -2.75
N ALA A 71 -5.08 -0.17 -1.79
CA ALA A 71 -3.88 -0.21 -0.95
C ALA A 71 -2.56 -0.35 -1.75
N TYR A 72 -2.59 -0.97 -2.93
CA TYR A 72 -1.41 -1.13 -3.80
C TYR A 72 -0.85 0.20 -4.32
N TRP A 73 -1.66 1.26 -4.31
CA TRP A 73 -1.21 2.59 -4.65
C TRP A 73 -0.25 3.18 -3.62
N LEU A 74 -0.38 2.81 -2.35
CA LEU A 74 0.46 3.33 -1.26
C LEU A 74 1.97 3.05 -1.46
N PRO A 75 2.42 1.80 -1.70
CA PRO A 75 3.82 1.54 -2.01
C PRO A 75 4.25 2.18 -3.34
N ALA A 76 3.37 2.28 -4.34
CA ALA A 76 3.70 2.97 -5.59
C ALA A 76 4.01 4.46 -5.38
N PHE A 77 3.25 5.13 -4.50
CA PHE A 77 3.48 6.55 -4.18
C PHE A 77 4.77 6.76 -3.37
N LEU A 78 5.07 5.87 -2.43
CA LEU A 78 6.33 5.91 -1.70
C LEU A 78 7.54 5.69 -2.63
N LEU A 79 7.44 4.77 -3.59
CA LEU A 79 8.46 4.57 -4.63
C LEU A 79 8.65 5.82 -5.47
N PHE A 80 7.55 6.43 -5.94
CA PHE A 80 7.62 7.65 -6.75
C PHE A 80 8.24 8.82 -5.98
N GLY A 81 7.85 9.00 -4.71
CA GLY A 81 8.45 10.02 -3.83
C GLY A 81 9.94 9.79 -3.58
N ALA A 82 10.36 8.54 -3.35
CA ALA A 82 11.76 8.19 -3.22
C ALA A 82 12.56 8.54 -4.49
N LEU A 83 12.05 8.20 -5.67
CA LEU A 83 12.67 8.54 -6.96
C LEU A 83 12.79 10.06 -7.17
N GLY A 84 11.81 10.84 -6.74
CA GLY A 84 11.87 12.31 -6.80
C GLY A 84 12.94 12.94 -5.91
N LEU A 85 13.22 12.33 -4.76
CA LEU A 85 14.30 12.79 -3.88
C LEU A 85 15.68 12.47 -4.45
N PHE A 86 15.79 11.41 -5.25
CA PHE A 86 17.00 11.07 -6.03
C PHE A 86 17.16 11.93 -7.28
N LEU A 87 16.06 12.24 -7.99
CA LEU A 87 16.04 13.04 -9.20
C LEU A 87 15.37 14.41 -8.93
N PRO A 88 16.11 15.41 -8.41
CA PRO A 88 15.57 16.73 -8.07
C PRO A 88 14.93 17.52 -9.23
N ARG A 89 15.01 17.04 -10.48
CA ARG A 89 14.34 17.62 -11.65
C ARG A 89 13.11 16.83 -12.13
N ALA A 90 12.83 15.65 -11.59
CA ALA A 90 11.77 14.77 -12.08
C ALA A 90 10.38 15.10 -11.49
N ILE A 91 10.31 15.67 -10.29
CA ILE A 91 9.04 15.99 -9.62
C ILE A 91 8.94 17.49 -9.41
N SER A 92 8.24 18.18 -10.32
CA SER A 92 8.03 19.62 -10.22
C SER A 92 6.91 20.01 -9.26
N ARG A 93 5.95 19.11 -8.97
CA ARG A 93 4.79 19.37 -8.09
C ARG A 93 4.37 18.17 -7.23
N PRO A 94 5.07 17.87 -6.12
CA PRO A 94 4.78 16.70 -5.28
C PRO A 94 3.37 16.72 -4.66
N LEU A 95 2.84 17.91 -4.35
CA LEU A 95 1.49 18.07 -3.79
C LEU A 95 0.39 17.66 -4.78
N LEU A 96 0.54 18.02 -6.06
CA LEU A 96 -0.41 17.64 -7.13
C LEU A 96 -0.41 16.13 -7.36
N LEU A 97 0.76 15.51 -7.24
CA LEU A 97 0.88 14.07 -7.32
C LEU A 97 0.15 13.43 -6.13
N ALA A 98 0.46 13.84 -4.89
CA ALA A 98 -0.23 13.35 -3.69
C ALA A 98 -1.76 13.51 -3.77
N ILE A 99 -2.25 14.61 -4.33
CA ILE A 99 -3.69 14.84 -4.56
C ILE A 99 -4.26 13.92 -5.64
N GLY A 100 -3.57 13.72 -6.77
CA GLY A 100 -4.01 12.79 -7.82
C GLY A 100 -4.03 11.35 -7.32
N CYS A 101 -3.04 11.01 -6.49
CA CYS A 101 -2.88 9.74 -5.81
C CYS A 101 -4.03 9.44 -4.84
N THR A 102 -4.39 10.38 -3.97
CA THR A 102 -5.54 10.22 -3.07
C THR A 102 -6.86 10.19 -3.83
N LEU A 103 -7.03 11.02 -4.88
CA LEU A 103 -8.20 10.97 -5.76
C LEU A 103 -8.35 9.61 -6.46
N LEU A 104 -7.25 9.00 -6.93
CA LEU A 104 -7.27 7.67 -7.54
C LEU A 104 -7.66 6.59 -6.54
N VAL A 105 -7.18 6.68 -5.29
CA VAL A 105 -7.56 5.76 -4.21
C VAL A 105 -9.06 5.89 -3.90
N ILE A 106 -9.58 7.12 -3.77
CA ILE A 106 -11.00 7.38 -3.52
C ILE A 106 -11.86 6.90 -4.70
N ALA A 107 -11.45 7.20 -5.93
CA ALA A 107 -12.19 6.82 -7.13
C ALA A 107 -12.22 5.30 -7.32
N SER A 108 -11.09 4.60 -7.12
CA SER A 108 -11.02 3.14 -7.23
C SER A 108 -11.80 2.43 -6.11
N SER A 109 -11.74 2.96 -4.87
CA SER A 109 -12.56 2.45 -3.76
C SER A 109 -14.06 2.66 -4.02
N GLY A 110 -14.45 3.85 -4.50
CA GLY A 110 -15.83 4.14 -4.92
C GLY A 110 -16.28 3.25 -6.07
N LEU A 111 -15.43 3.00 -7.07
CA LEU A 111 -15.74 2.12 -8.19
C LEU A 111 -15.94 0.67 -7.75
N ALA A 112 -15.07 0.17 -6.84
CA ALA A 112 -15.19 -1.16 -6.27
C ALA A 112 -16.49 -1.30 -5.44
N ALA A 113 -16.84 -0.27 -4.66
CA ALA A 113 -18.10 -0.22 -3.91
C ALA A 113 -19.33 -0.16 -4.83
N LEU A 114 -19.22 0.48 -6.01
CA LEU A 114 -20.27 0.54 -7.03
C LEU A 114 -20.40 -0.74 -7.85
N TYR A 115 -19.34 -1.54 -7.98
CA TYR A 115 -19.38 -2.85 -8.66
C TYR A 115 -19.77 -3.99 -7.72
N TRP A 116 -19.66 -3.82 -6.40
CA TRP A 116 -20.11 -4.79 -5.39
C TRP A 116 -21.58 -5.22 -5.54
N PRO A 117 -22.56 -4.36 -5.88
CA PRO A 117 -23.94 -4.74 -6.13
C PRO A 117 -24.17 -5.38 -7.51
N ALA A 118 -23.20 -5.27 -8.44
CA ALA A 118 -23.32 -5.77 -9.80
C ALA A 118 -22.78 -7.20 -9.99
N LEU A 119 -22.08 -7.74 -8.99
CA LEU A 119 -21.73 -9.17 -8.94
C LEU A 119 -22.92 -9.99 -8.44
N GLN A 120 -24.01 -9.96 -9.22
CA GLN A 120 -25.04 -10.99 -9.20
C GLN A 120 -24.41 -12.28 -9.72
N LEU A 121 -23.78 -13.06 -8.83
CA LEU A 121 -23.12 -14.30 -9.22
C LEU A 121 -24.08 -15.28 -9.88
N TRP A 122 -25.39 -15.24 -9.56
CA TRP A 122 -26.46 -16.04 -10.19
C TRP A 122 -27.86 -15.43 -9.94
N GLY A 123 -28.04 -14.10 -10.02
CA GLY A 123 -29.36 -13.46 -9.92
C GLY A 123 -29.98 -13.33 -8.53
N GLU A 124 -29.33 -13.76 -7.45
CA GLU A 124 -29.82 -13.59 -6.07
C GLU A 124 -29.00 -12.53 -5.31
N PRO A 125 -29.62 -11.52 -4.67
CA PRO A 125 -28.95 -10.59 -3.78
C PRO A 125 -28.61 -11.25 -2.44
N LEU A 126 -27.36 -11.10 -1.98
CA LEU A 126 -26.95 -11.56 -0.66
C LEU A 126 -27.63 -10.70 0.42
N PRO A 127 -28.18 -11.30 1.49
CA PRO A 127 -28.82 -10.56 2.56
C PRO A 127 -27.80 -9.70 3.31
N GLY A 128 -28.13 -8.42 3.47
CA GLY A 128 -27.40 -7.46 4.30
C GLY A 128 -27.66 -7.63 5.79
#